data_AF-A0AAV2BNE7-F1
#
_entry.id   AF-A0AAV2BNE7-F1
#
_cell.length_a   1.000
_cell.length_b   1.000
_cell.length_c   1.000
_cell.angle_alpha   90.00
_cell.angle_beta   90.00
_cell.angle_gamma   90.00
#
_symmetry.space_group_name_H-M   'P 1'
#
loop_
_entity.id
_entity.type
_entity.pdbx_description
1 polymer ?
#
loop_
_entity_poly.entity_id
_entity_poly.type
_entity_poly.pdbx_seq_one_letter_code
_entity_poly.pdbx_strand_id
1 'polypeptide(L)'
;MDAAAEICRPESELYSRVVQLLPCTRNILRNDEELCQEHSREAIVSLERTMVNNKNAKSERNRLYKLYDCLFPVLTSNCFLIQTTKKCGSQARNTALEIMGKVGLLDSECLQSNRDEALQLLEIVQFLIGEEIYTKQLV
;
A
#
# COMPACT_ATOMS: atom_id res chain seq x y z
N MET A 1 -10.29 -17.42 0.87
CA MET A 1 -10.08 -17.85 2.27
C MET A 1 -9.65 -16.62 3.04
N ASP A 2 -10.22 -16.39 4.21
CA ASP A 2 -9.87 -15.26 5.08
C ASP A 2 -8.43 -15.39 5.60
N ALA A 3 -7.62 -14.35 5.39
CA ALA A 3 -6.23 -14.30 5.83
C ALA A 3 -6.11 -14.47 7.35
N ALA A 4 -7.01 -13.85 8.11
CA ALA A 4 -6.97 -13.91 9.58
C ALA A 4 -7.24 -15.34 10.07
N ALA A 5 -8.26 -16.01 9.54
CA ALA A 5 -8.56 -17.40 9.88
C ALA A 5 -7.40 -18.37 9.58
N GLU A 6 -6.63 -18.15 8.51
CA GLU A 6 -5.49 -19.00 8.16
C GLU A 6 -4.27 -18.71 9.03
N ILE A 7 -3.94 -17.44 9.27
CA ILE A 7 -2.86 -17.02 10.17
C ILE A 7 -3.14 -17.48 11.60
N CYS A 8 -4.39 -17.56 12.05
CA CYS A 8 -4.73 -18.01 13.40
C CYS A 8 -4.69 -19.54 13.59
N ARG A 9 -4.37 -20.33 12.55
CA ARG A 9 -4.25 -21.79 12.61
C ARG A 9 -2.77 -22.20 12.68
N PRO A 10 -2.28 -22.72 13.82
CA PRO A 10 -0.87 -23.08 13.99
C PRO A 10 -0.33 -24.09 12.97
N GLU A 11 -1.20 -24.94 12.45
CA GLU A 11 -0.91 -25.94 11.42
C GLU A 11 -0.82 -25.37 10.00
N SER A 12 -1.21 -24.12 9.78
CA SER A 12 -1.16 -23.52 8.44
C SER A 12 0.26 -23.13 8.05
N GLU A 13 0.57 -23.27 6.76
CA GLU A 13 1.85 -22.81 6.20
C GLU A 13 1.98 -21.29 6.34
N LEU A 14 0.87 -20.55 6.20
CA LEU A 14 0.85 -19.10 6.34
C LEU A 14 1.18 -18.65 7.77
N TYR A 15 0.68 -19.34 8.80
CA TYR A 15 1.04 -19.07 10.20
C TYR A 15 2.55 -19.20 10.41
N SER A 16 3.14 -20.31 9.98
CA SER A 16 4.58 -20.57 10.15
C SER A 16 5.42 -19.45 9.50
N ARG A 17 5.07 -19.06 8.26
CA ARG A 17 5.76 -17.97 7.55
C ARG A 17 5.58 -16.62 8.24
N VAL A 18 4.38 -16.31 8.75
CA VAL A 18 4.13 -15.06 9.50
C VAL A 18 4.94 -15.02 10.79
N VAL A 19 4.94 -16.09 11.58
CA VAL A 19 5.70 -16.15 12.84
C VAL A 19 7.20 -15.94 12.59
N GLN A 20 7.75 -16.51 11.52
CA GLN A 20 9.15 -16.30 11.13
C GLN A 20 9.44 -14.88 10.63
N LEU A 21 8.45 -14.22 10.03
CA LEU A 21 8.56 -12.86 9.49
C LEU A 21 8.51 -11.77 10.58
N LEU A 22 7.77 -12.03 11.68
CA LEU A 22 7.51 -11.07 12.74
C LEU A 22 8.79 -10.43 13.32
N PRO A 23 9.85 -11.18 13.68
CA PRO A 23 11.07 -10.58 14.23
C PRO A 23 11.70 -9.54 13.30
N CYS A 24 11.70 -9.79 11.99
CA CYS A 24 12.31 -8.89 11.01
C CYS A 24 11.43 -7.67 10.72
N THR A 25 10.12 -7.88 10.57
CA THR A 25 9.16 -6.80 10.23
C THR A 25 8.77 -5.94 11.42
N ARG A 26 9.02 -6.38 12.66
CA ARG A 26 8.72 -5.63 13.89
C ARG A 26 9.23 -4.20 13.86
N ASN A 27 10.45 -3.97 13.37
CA ASN A 27 11.03 -2.63 13.30
C ASN A 27 10.43 -1.77 12.18
N ILE A 28 9.86 -2.39 11.14
CA ILE A 28 9.14 -1.67 10.11
C ILE A 28 7.79 -1.23 10.68
N LEU A 29 7.04 -2.15 11.28
CA LEU A 29 5.74 -1.88 11.91
C LEU A 29 5.82 -0.84 13.04
N ARG A 30 6.88 -0.87 13.85
CA ARG A 30 7.06 0.07 14.97
C ARG A 30 7.40 1.49 14.52
N ASN A 31 8.01 1.65 13.36
CA ASN A 31 8.42 2.93 12.82
C ASN A 31 7.65 3.23 11.53
N ASP A 32 6.42 2.72 11.41
CA ASP A 32 5.58 2.88 10.21
C ASP A 32 5.33 4.37 9.89
N GLU A 33 5.16 5.19 10.93
CA GLU A 33 4.98 6.63 10.81
C GLU A 33 6.17 7.28 10.08
N GLU A 34 7.39 7.06 10.59
CA GLU A 34 8.62 7.61 10.00
C GLU A 34 8.99 6.96 8.65
N LEU A 35 8.77 5.66 8.50
CA LEU A 35 9.25 4.93 7.32
C LEU A 35 8.30 5.00 6.14
N CYS A 36 6.99 5.05 6.38
CA CYS A 36 5.99 4.83 5.33
C CYS A 36 4.88 5.87 5.29
N GLN A 37 4.43 6.42 6.42
CA GLN A 37 3.37 7.43 6.40
C GLN A 37 3.86 8.76 5.83
N GLU A 38 5.05 9.22 6.23
CA GLU A 38 5.64 10.44 5.66
C GLU A 38 5.88 10.29 4.15
N HIS A 39 6.48 9.17 3.73
CA HIS A 39 6.70 8.85 2.32
C HIS A 39 5.39 8.84 1.51
N SER A 40 4.33 8.25 2.06
CA SER A 40 3.01 8.20 1.40
C SER A 40 2.36 9.58 1.31
N ARG A 41 2.54 10.43 2.33
CA ARG A 41 2.09 11.84 2.27
C ARG A 41 2.83 12.60 1.19
N GLU A 42 4.14 12.45 1.09
CA GLU A 42 4.96 13.11 0.08
C GLU A 42 4.60 12.68 -1.35
N ALA A 43 4.30 11.40 -1.54
CA ALA A 43 3.80 10.86 -2.80
C ALA A 43 2.48 11.52 -3.24
N ILE A 44 1.52 11.64 -2.31
CA ILE A 44 0.23 12.32 -2.58
C ILE A 44 0.42 13.82 -2.82
N VAL A 45 1.30 14.48 -2.08
CA VAL A 45 1.64 15.91 -2.31
C VAL A 45 2.26 16.11 -3.69
N SER A 46 3.12 15.20 -4.13
CA SER A 46 3.75 15.24 -5.46
C SER A 46 2.72 15.04 -6.58
N LEU A 47 1.74 14.16 -6.36
CA LEU A 47 0.59 13.99 -7.22
C LEU A 47 -0.25 15.28 -7.29
N GLU A 48 -0.56 15.89 -6.15
CA GLU A 48 -1.32 17.16 -6.10
C GLU A 48 -0.62 18.26 -6.89
N ARG A 49 0.69 18.45 -6.68
CA ARG A 49 1.48 19.46 -7.41
C ARG A 49 1.44 19.27 -8.91
N THR A 50 1.44 18.02 -9.37
CA THR A 50 1.33 17.68 -10.79
C THR A 50 -0.05 18.03 -11.35
N MET A 51 -1.11 17.82 -10.58
CA MET A 51 -2.50 18.07 -11.00
C MET A 51 -2.91 19.56 -10.96
N VAL A 52 -2.28 20.37 -10.10
CA VAL A 52 -2.66 21.79 -9.85
C VAL A 52 -2.19 22.76 -10.95
N ASN A 53 -1.42 22.32 -11.94
CA ASN A 53 -0.94 23.18 -13.04
C ASN A 53 -1.97 23.45 -14.16
N ASN A 54 -3.21 23.01 -14.03
CA ASN A 54 -4.25 23.15 -15.06
C ASN A 54 -5.40 24.08 -14.64
N LYS A 55 -6.13 24.62 -15.64
CA LYS A 55 -7.34 25.47 -15.46
C LYS A 55 -8.43 24.85 -14.57
N ASN A 56 -8.33 23.55 -14.27
CA ASN A 56 -9.25 22.77 -13.43
C ASN A 56 -8.71 22.47 -12.01
N ALA A 57 -7.65 23.13 -11.56
CA ALA A 57 -6.94 22.83 -10.31
C ALA A 57 -7.84 22.62 -9.08
N LYS A 58 -8.91 23.41 -8.92
CA LYS A 58 -9.85 23.27 -7.79
C LYS A 58 -10.67 21.97 -7.87
N SER A 59 -11.09 21.58 -9.07
CA SER A 59 -11.85 20.33 -9.28
C SER A 59 -10.94 19.12 -9.04
N GLU A 60 -9.73 19.15 -9.59
CA GLU A 60 -8.74 18.08 -9.42
C GLU A 60 -8.30 17.92 -7.96
N ARG A 61 -8.12 19.03 -7.23
CA ARG A 61 -7.80 18.96 -5.80
C ARG A 61 -8.95 18.34 -5.00
N ASN A 62 -10.19 18.75 -5.25
CA ASN A 62 -11.36 18.16 -4.58
C ASN A 62 -11.50 16.66 -4.89
N ARG A 63 -11.16 16.27 -6.13
CA ARG A 63 -11.15 14.87 -6.58
C ARG A 63 -10.10 14.08 -5.82
N LEU A 64 -8.86 14.58 -5.73
CA LEU A 64 -7.79 13.95 -4.96
C LEU A 64 -8.12 13.82 -3.47
N TYR A 65 -8.70 14.86 -2.85
CA TYR A 65 -9.12 14.79 -1.45
C TYR A 65 -10.11 13.66 -1.16
N LYS A 66 -11.04 13.39 -2.09
CA LYS A 66 -12.00 12.28 -1.94
C LYS A 66 -11.35 10.90 -2.02
N LEU A 67 -10.17 10.82 -2.60
CA LEU A 67 -9.41 9.57 -2.77
C LEU A 67 -8.30 9.44 -1.75
N TYR A 68 -8.03 10.47 -0.95
CA TYR A 68 -6.95 10.46 0.02
C TYR A 68 -7.04 9.25 0.94
N ASP A 69 -8.24 8.99 1.50
CA ASP A 69 -8.50 7.89 2.42
C ASP A 69 -8.30 6.51 1.77
N CYS A 70 -8.38 6.43 0.44
CA CYS A 70 -8.13 5.21 -0.33
C CYS A 70 -6.65 5.09 -0.74
N LEU A 71 -6.03 6.18 -1.22
CA LEU A 71 -4.66 6.18 -1.71
C LEU A 71 -3.64 6.05 -0.57
N PHE A 72 -3.90 6.71 0.56
CA PHE A 72 -2.93 6.77 1.65
C PHE A 72 -2.63 5.40 2.27
N PRO A 73 -3.63 4.55 2.64
CA PRO A 73 -3.36 3.20 3.15
C PRO A 73 -2.73 2.27 2.12
N VAL A 74 -3.10 2.41 0.83
CA VAL A 74 -2.52 1.62 -0.27
C VAL A 74 -1.03 1.96 -0.45
N LEU A 75 -0.68 3.24 -0.46
CA LEU A 75 0.70 3.70 -0.56
C LEU A 75 1.53 3.31 0.68
N THR A 76 0.94 3.40 1.88
CA THR A 76 1.60 3.01 3.14
C THR A 76 1.91 1.51 3.13
N SER A 77 0.94 0.68 2.72
CA SER A 77 1.14 -0.77 2.57
C SER A 77 2.16 -1.11 1.49
N ASN A 78 2.18 -0.38 0.38
CA ASN A 78 3.20 -0.55 -0.65
C ASN A 78 4.60 -0.21 -0.11
N CYS A 79 4.74 0.88 0.64
CA CYS A 79 5.98 1.20 1.34
C CYS A 79 6.40 0.08 2.29
N PHE A 80 5.46 -0.50 3.06
CA PHE A 80 5.75 -1.63 3.93
C PHE A 80 6.34 -2.82 3.15
N LEU A 81 5.82 -3.12 1.96
CA LEU A 81 6.37 -4.16 1.08
C LEU A 81 7.78 -3.82 0.59
N ILE A 82 8.04 -2.58 0.19
CA ILE A 82 9.37 -2.11 -0.20
C ILE A 82 10.35 -2.24 0.97
N GLN A 83 9.99 -1.77 2.16
CA GLN A 83 10.83 -1.86 3.36
C GLN A 83 11.07 -3.30 3.78
N THR A 84 10.04 -4.16 3.67
CA THR A 84 10.16 -5.60 3.95
C THR A 84 11.12 -6.25 2.97
N THR A 85 11.07 -5.89 1.69
CA THR A 85 12.02 -6.39 0.69
C THR A 85 13.44 -5.96 1.03
N LYS A 86 13.64 -4.67 1.34
CA LYS A 86 14.95 -4.08 1.64
C LYS A 86 15.58 -4.67 2.90
N LYS A 87 14.79 -4.92 3.96
CA LYS A 87 15.30 -5.34 5.28
C LYS A 87 15.21 -6.85 5.53
N CYS A 88 14.21 -7.52 4.98
CA CYS A 88 13.87 -8.92 5.27
C CYS A 88 13.98 -9.83 4.04
N GLY A 89 14.23 -9.28 2.85
CA GLY A 89 14.37 -10.03 1.61
C GLY A 89 13.05 -10.32 0.89
N SER A 90 13.17 -10.89 -0.30
CA SER A 90 12.05 -11.12 -1.22
C SER A 90 11.03 -12.15 -0.72
N GLN A 91 11.47 -13.18 0.01
CA GLN A 91 10.56 -14.18 0.60
C GLN A 91 9.63 -13.55 1.64
N ALA A 92 10.16 -12.62 2.44
CA ALA A 92 9.37 -11.87 3.41
C ALA A 92 8.34 -10.98 2.71
N ARG A 93 8.76 -10.24 1.67
CA ARG A 93 7.86 -9.46 0.82
C ARG A 93 6.75 -10.33 0.23
N ASN A 94 7.09 -11.48 -0.33
CA ASN A 94 6.11 -12.37 -0.97
C ASN A 94 5.06 -12.88 0.03
N THR A 95 5.48 -13.17 1.27
CA THR A 95 4.55 -13.55 2.34
C THR A 95 3.63 -12.39 2.71
N ALA A 96 4.16 -11.17 2.85
CA ALA A 96 3.35 -9.98 3.11
C ALA A 96 2.37 -9.67 1.96
N LEU A 97 2.82 -9.82 0.70
CA LEU A 97 1.97 -9.69 -0.49
C LEU A 97 0.82 -10.69 -0.48
N GLU A 98 1.08 -11.96 -0.14
CA GLU A 98 0.03 -12.97 -0.05
C GLU A 98 -1.04 -12.61 0.99
N ILE A 99 -0.63 -12.07 2.14
CA ILE A 99 -1.55 -11.62 3.19
C ILE A 99 -2.39 -10.44 2.67
N MET A 100 -1.75 -9.42 2.10
CA MET A 100 -2.43 -8.24 1.59
C MET A 100 -3.39 -8.57 0.43
N GLY A 101 -3.01 -9.50 -0.46
CA GLY A 101 -3.88 -9.99 -1.52
C GLY A 101 -5.08 -10.78 -1.00
N LYS A 102 -4.92 -11.57 0.07
CA LYS A 102 -6.05 -12.26 0.73
C LYS A 102 -6.99 -11.29 1.46
N VAL A 103 -6.46 -10.16 1.95
CA VAL A 103 -7.25 -9.08 2.55
C VAL A 103 -8.00 -8.28 1.47
N GLY A 104 -7.41 -8.15 0.28
CA GLY A 104 -7.95 -7.31 -0.79
C GLY A 104 -7.82 -5.84 -0.40
N LEU A 105 -6.59 -5.34 -0.27
CA LEU A 105 -6.33 -4.00 0.27
C LEU A 105 -7.00 -2.88 -0.54
N LEU A 106 -6.93 -2.92 -1.87
CA LEU A 106 -7.62 -1.93 -2.70
C LEU A 106 -9.14 -2.06 -2.52
N ASP A 107 -9.61 -3.29 -2.31
CA ASP A 107 -11.01 -3.59 -2.13
C ASP A 107 -11.57 -3.14 -0.78
N SER A 108 -10.74 -3.16 0.28
CA SER A 108 -11.08 -2.73 1.63
C SER A 108 -10.97 -1.22 1.84
N GLU A 109 -9.99 -0.57 1.21
CA GLU A 109 -9.69 0.84 1.43
C GLU A 109 -10.41 1.75 0.43
N CYS A 110 -10.78 1.24 -0.75
CA CYS A 110 -11.37 2.03 -1.81
C CYS A 110 -12.81 1.60 -2.11
N LEU A 111 -13.73 2.59 -2.07
CA LEU A 111 -15.09 2.43 -2.60
C LEU A 111 -15.04 1.95 -4.04
N GLN A 112 -15.91 1.01 -4.41
CA GLN A 112 -15.94 0.42 -5.76
C GLN A 112 -15.99 1.47 -6.88
N SER A 113 -16.73 2.56 -6.68
CA SER A 113 -16.84 3.67 -7.64
C SER A 113 -15.52 4.43 -7.88
N ASN A 114 -14.55 4.28 -6.98
CA ASN A 114 -13.31 5.04 -6.96
C ASN A 114 -12.09 4.18 -7.35
N ARG A 115 -12.25 2.86 -7.50
CA ARG A 115 -11.12 1.92 -7.68
C ARG A 115 -10.35 2.17 -8.97
N ASP A 116 -11.03 2.29 -10.11
CA ASP A 116 -10.38 2.54 -11.40
C ASP A 116 -9.58 3.84 -11.39
N GLU A 117 -10.15 4.87 -10.75
CA GLU A 117 -9.49 6.16 -10.61
C GLU A 117 -8.30 6.10 -9.66
N ALA A 118 -8.43 5.39 -8.53
CA ALA A 118 -7.33 5.17 -7.61
C ALA A 118 -6.17 4.43 -8.30
N LEU A 119 -6.46 3.40 -9.10
CA LEU A 119 -5.46 2.67 -9.88
C LEU A 119 -4.71 3.60 -10.85
N GLN A 120 -5.43 4.46 -11.58
CA GLN A 120 -4.80 5.45 -12.47
C GLN A 120 -3.90 6.42 -11.72
N LEU A 121 -4.33 6.92 -10.56
CA LEU A 121 -3.51 7.81 -9.74
C LEU A 121 -2.29 7.10 -9.16
N LEU A 122 -2.40 5.82 -8.79
CA LEU A 122 -1.27 5.02 -8.32
C LEU A 122 -0.24 4.80 -9.44
N GLU A 123 -0.66 4.59 -10.70
CA GLU A 123 0.26 4.53 -11.83
C GLU A 123 1.02 5.85 -12.03
N ILE A 124 0.34 6.99 -11.87
CA ILE A 124 0.97 8.31 -11.91
C ILE A 124 1.96 8.45 -10.75
N VAL A 125 1.58 8.06 -9.53
CA VAL A 125 2.48 8.12 -8.36
C VAL A 125 3.72 7.26 -8.58
N GLN A 126 3.55 6.03 -9.05
CA GLN A 126 4.67 5.13 -9.41
C GLN A 126 5.64 5.82 -10.38
N PHE A 127 5.12 6.49 -11.41
CA PHE A 127 5.95 7.25 -12.35
C PHE A 127 6.66 8.42 -11.67
N LEU A 128 5.99 9.16 -10.78
CA LEU A 128 6.55 10.33 -10.10
C LEU A 128 7.64 9.98 -9.10
N ILE A 129 7.47 8.90 -8.33
CA ILE A 129 8.42 8.52 -7.27
C ILE A 129 9.50 7.54 -7.76
N GLY A 130 9.29 6.89 -8.92
CA GLY A 130 10.23 5.93 -9.49
C GLY A 130 10.35 4.62 -8.70
N GLU A 131 9.38 4.32 -7.82
CA GLU A 131 9.32 3.10 -7.03
C GLU A 131 8.20 2.18 -7.52
N GLU A 132 8.42 0.87 -7.40
CA GLU A 132 7.40 -0.13 -7.76
C GLU A 132 6.19 -0.01 -6.83
N ILE A 133 4.98 0.02 -7.40
CA ILE A 133 3.73 -0.11 -6.66
C ILE A 133 3.07 -1.44 -7.03
N TYR A 134 2.87 -2.31 -6.05
CA TYR A 134 2.33 -3.66 -6.22
C TYR A 134 0.80 -3.70 -6.40
N THR A 135 0.23 -2.74 -7.12
CA THR A 135 -1.23 -2.55 -7.23
C THR A 135 -1.97 -3.81 -7.70
N LYS A 136 -1.42 -4.55 -8.68
CA LYS A 136 -2.03 -5.76 -9.24
C LYS A 136 -2.12 -6.93 -8.26
N GLN A 137 -1.29 -6.93 -7.23
CA GLN A 137 -1.26 -7.95 -6.18
C GLN A 137 -2.04 -7.53 -4.93
N LEU A 138 -2.56 -6.30 -4.91
CA LEU A 138 -3.31 -5.69 -3.81
C LEU A 138 -4.82 -5.59 -4.11
N VAL A 139 -5.27 -6.03 -5.29
CA VAL A 139 -6.69 -6.19 -5.69
C VAL A 139 -7.20 -7.55 -5.26
#